data_AF-A0A4Q5W8S1-F1
#
_entry.id   AF-A0A4Q5W8S1-F1
#
_cell.length_a   1.000
_cell.length_b   1.000
_cell.length_c   1.000
_cell.angle_alpha   90.00
_cell.angle_beta   90.00
_cell.angle_gamma   90.00
#
_symmetry.space_group_name_H-M   'P 1'
#
loop_
_entity.id
_entity.type
_entity.pdbx_description
1 polymer ?
#
loop_
_entity_poly.entity_id
_entity_poly.type
_entity_poly.pdbx_seq_one_letter_code
_entity_poly.pdbx_strand_id
1 'polypeptide(L)' 'MITDDGLAFLADYINNPSPVGFEWSGQRLWLDYVSAFVDETFT' A
#
# COMPACT_ATOMS: atom_id res chain seq x y z
N MET A 1 -8.54 14.40 9.95
CA MET A 1 -8.21 13.34 10.92
C MET A 1 -8.07 12.05 10.12
N ILE A 2 -7.05 11.22 10.40
CA ILE A 2 -6.91 9.91 9.74
C ILE A 2 -8.08 9.01 10.19
N THR A 3 -8.63 8.22 9.26
CA THR A 3 -9.65 7.21 9.54
C THR A 3 -9.02 5.94 10.12
N ASP A 4 -9.79 5.12 10.81
CA ASP A 4 -9.31 3.84 11.35
C ASP A 4 -8.80 2.93 10.21
N ASP A 5 -9.49 2.91 9.07
CA ASP A 5 -9.07 2.17 7.88
C ASP A 5 -7.73 2.66 7.32
N GLY A 6 -7.54 3.99 7.26
CA GLY A 6 -6.27 4.58 6.82
C GLY A 6 -5.13 4.26 7.79
N LEU A 7 -5.42 4.17 9.09
CA LEU A 7 -4.45 3.79 10.11
C LEU A 7 -4.07 2.30 10.00
N ALA A 8 -5.05 1.43 9.76
CA ALA A 8 -4.83 -0.01 9.56
C ALA A 8 -3.97 -0.27 8.31
N PHE A 9 -4.31 0.36 7.18
CA PHE A 9 -3.49 0.31 5.97
C PHE A 9 -2.04 0.75 6.24
N LEU A 10 -1.86 1.89 6.93
CA LEU A 10 -0.51 2.39 7.22
C LEU A 10 0.29 1.42 8.10
N ALA A 11 -0.37 0.78 9.08
CA ALA A 11 0.25 -0.22 9.93
C ALA A 11 0.70 -1.44 9.12
N ASP A 12 -0.14 -1.98 8.24
CA ASP A 12 0.20 -3.12 7.39
C ASP A 12 1.32 -2.76 6.38
N TYR A 13 1.24 -1.57 5.78
CA TYR A 13 2.22 -1.08 4.81
C TYR A 13 3.62 -0.88 5.43
N ILE A 14 3.70 -0.25 6.59
CA ILE A 14 4.99 0.00 7.28
C ILE A 14 5.60 -1.30 7.83
N ASN A 15 4.77 -2.25 8.25
CA ASN A 15 5.25 -3.54 8.77
C ASN A 15 5.53 -4.57 7.67
N ASN A 16 5.29 -4.25 6.40
CA ASN A 16 5.64 -5.13 5.27
C ASN A 16 7.16 -5.14 5.03
N PRO A 17 7.84 -6.30 5.10
CA PRO A 17 9.25 -6.40 4.75
C PRO A 17 9.50 -5.99 3.29
N SER A 18 10.35 -4.98 3.10
CA SER A 18 10.72 -4.46 1.77
C SER A 18 12.24 -4.27 1.65
N PRO A 19 13.03 -5.37 1.61
CA PRO A 19 14.47 -5.29 1.38
C PRO A 19 14.79 -4.63 0.04
N VAL A 20 15.98 -4.02 -0.05
CA VAL A 20 16.45 -3.43 -1.31
C VAL A 20 16.49 -4.51 -2.40
N GLY A 21 15.83 -4.25 -3.53
CA GLY A 21 15.67 -5.18 -4.66
C GLY A 21 14.50 -6.16 -4.54
N PHE A 22 13.72 -6.11 -3.47
CA PHE A 22 12.53 -6.95 -3.22
C PHE A 22 11.32 -6.12 -2.77
N GLU A 23 11.23 -4.87 -3.23
CA GLU A 23 10.22 -3.90 -2.79
C GLU A 23 8.82 -4.11 -3.41
N TRP A 24 8.70 -5.07 -4.34
CA TRP A 24 7.46 -5.32 -5.10
C TRP A 24 6.25 -5.62 -4.20
N SER A 25 6.47 -6.25 -3.03
CA SER A 25 5.41 -6.54 -2.06
C SER A 25 4.80 -5.25 -1.50
N GLY A 26 5.64 -4.28 -1.15
CA GLY A 26 5.20 -2.96 -0.68
C GLY A 26 4.54 -2.18 -1.81
N GLN A 27 5.13 -2.18 -3.00
CA GLN A 27 4.53 -1.55 -4.18
C GLN A 27 3.13 -2.09 -4.47
N ARG A 28 2.92 -3.39 -4.30
CA ARG A 28 1.61 -4.02 -4.48
C ARG A 28 0.60 -3.58 -3.42
N LEU A 29 0.96 -3.57 -2.14
CA LEU A 29 0.10 -3.10 -1.06
C LEU A 29 -0.34 -1.64 -1.27
N TRP A 30 0.59 -0.78 -1.68
CA TRP A 30 0.28 0.61 -2.02
C TRP A 30 -0.69 0.68 -3.20
N LEU A 31 -0.41 -0.05 -4.29
CA LEU A 31 -1.24 -0.06 -5.49
C LEU A 31 -2.67 -0.53 -5.19
N ASP A 32 -2.81 -1.63 -4.43
CA ASP A 32 -4.10 -2.19 -4.03
C ASP A 32 -4.91 -1.18 -3.20
N TYR A 33 -4.26 -0.42 -2.29
CA TYR A 33 -4.92 0.63 -1.51
C TYR A 33 -5.36 1.82 -2.36
N VAL A 34 -4.50 2.33 -3.26
CA VAL A 34 -4.84 3.52 -4.05
C VAL A 34 -5.85 3.26 -5.17
N SER A 35 -5.99 1.99 -5.60
CA SER A 35 -6.90 1.58 -6.69
C SER A 35 -8.35 1.98 -6.47
N ALA A 36 -8.81 2.11 -5.21
CA ALA A 36 -10.17 2.55 -4.90
C ALA A 36 -10.40 4.06 -5.15
N PHE A 37 -9.33 4.81 -5.37
CA PHE A 37 -9.34 6.28 -5.47
C PHE A 37 -8.90 6.78 -6.85
N VAL A 38 -8.65 5.87 -7.80
CA VAL A 38 -8.20 6.18 -9.16
C VAL A 38 -8.97 5.35 -10.18
N ASP A 39 -9.10 5.85 -11.41
CA ASP A 39 -9.85 5.16 -12.46
C ASP A 39 -9.10 3.98 -13.09
N GLU A 40 -7.77 4.07 -13.22
CA GLU A 40 -6.93 3.07 -13.88
C GLU A 40 -5.60 2.84 -13.16
N THR A 41 -5.08 1.61 -13.26
CA THR A 41 -3.77 1.20 -12.76
C THR A 41 -3.05 0.32 -13.78
N PHE A 42 -1.72 0.39 -13.82
CA PHE A 42 -0.87 -0.43 -14.70
C PHE A 42 0.05 -1.33 -13.87
N THR A 43 0.47 -2.47 -14.44
CA THR A 43 1.38 -3.44 -13.80
C THR A 43 2.57 -3.75 -14.70
#